data_AF-A0A3D5J8F6-F1
#
_entry.id   AF-A0A3D5J8F6-F1
#
_cell.length_a   1.000
_cell.length_b   1.000
_cell.length_c   1.000
_cell.angle_alpha   90.00
_cell.angle_beta   90.00
_cell.angle_gamma   90.00
#
_symmetry.space_group_name_H-M   'P 1'
#
loop_
_entity.id
_entity.type
_entity.pdbx_description
1 polymer ?
#
loop_
_entity_poly.entity_id
_entity_poly.type
_entity_poly.pdbx_seq_one_letter_code
_entity_poly.pdbx_strand_id
1 'polypeptide(L)'
;MLNFNTAQEASFGRVKVESVALEDRLVFIKKVYTLLAASMATAAIGAYLGTGPLLPIVASNRMILFVLMIGLIFFAQFARHKPGLNMIALFSFTTVSGLTLGPLLYAVGPSIATQAFALT
;
A
#
# COMPACT_ATOMS: atom_id res chain seq x y z
N MET A 1 42.94 15.74 -23.16
CA MET A 1 41.65 15.14 -23.58
C MET A 1 40.89 14.81 -22.31
N LEU A 2 39.95 15.66 -21.91
CA LEU A 2 39.18 15.52 -20.67
C LEU A 2 38.03 14.53 -20.90
N ASN A 3 38.02 13.45 -20.12
CA ASN A 3 37.03 12.39 -20.20
C ASN A 3 35.77 12.84 -19.43
N PHE A 4 34.72 13.27 -20.15
CA PHE A 4 33.49 13.82 -19.56
C PHE A 4 32.50 12.77 -19.03
N ASN A 5 32.90 11.49 -18.94
CA ASN A 5 31.96 10.40 -18.64
C ASN A 5 31.71 10.12 -17.14
N THR A 6 32.17 10.96 -16.22
CA THR A 6 32.00 10.72 -14.76
C THR A 6 31.06 11.71 -14.07
N ALA A 7 30.70 12.83 -14.72
CA ALA A 7 29.83 13.84 -14.10
C ALA A 7 28.33 13.59 -14.31
N GLN A 8 27.94 12.75 -15.28
CA GLN A 8 26.53 12.54 -15.65
C GLN A 8 25.84 11.38 -14.89
N GLU A 9 26.58 10.52 -14.19
CA GLU A 9 25.99 9.52 -13.27
C GLU A 9 25.53 10.14 -11.93
N ALA A 10 25.88 11.41 -11.66
CA ALA A 10 25.59 12.08 -10.40
C ALA A 10 24.13 12.60 -10.25
N SER A 11 23.32 12.56 -11.31
CA SER A 11 21.96 13.15 -11.27
C SER A 11 20.84 12.17 -10.95
N PHE A 12 21.10 10.87 -10.91
CA PHE A 12 20.16 9.86 -10.41
C PHE A 12 20.90 8.89 -9.50
N GLY A 13 21.05 9.28 -8.23
CA GLY A 13 21.74 8.56 -7.17
C GLY A 13 21.35 7.08 -7.06
N ARG A 14 22.05 6.24 -7.81
CA ARG A 14 22.06 4.79 -7.69
C ARG A 14 23.46 4.40 -7.27
N VAL A 15 23.72 4.52 -5.97
CA VAL A 15 24.95 4.00 -5.38
C VAL A 15 24.80 2.48 -5.30
N LYS A 16 25.84 1.73 -5.69
CA LYS A 16 25.82 0.27 -5.60
C LYS A 16 25.48 -0.13 -4.17
N VAL A 17 24.55 -1.06 -4.02
CA VAL A 17 24.09 -1.50 -2.68
C VAL A 17 25.29 -1.96 -1.87
N GLU A 18 26.25 -2.67 -2.47
CA GLU A 18 27.51 -3.13 -1.86
C GLU A 18 28.34 -2.05 -1.16
N SER A 19 28.33 -0.81 -1.65
CA SER A 19 29.07 0.30 -1.04
C SER A 19 28.32 1.02 0.09
N VAL A 20 27.09 0.62 0.38
CA VAL A 20 26.28 1.15 1.50
C VAL A 20 26.52 0.31 2.76
N ALA A 21 26.69 0.96 3.90
CA ALA A 21 26.92 0.30 5.19
C ALA A 21 25.79 -0.71 5.52
N LEU A 22 26.15 -1.81 6.20
CA LEU A 22 25.20 -2.88 6.52
C LEU A 22 24.08 -2.35 7.43
N GLU A 23 24.40 -1.47 8.38
CA GLU A 23 23.40 -0.87 9.28
C GLU A 23 22.32 -0.10 8.52
N ASP A 24 22.71 0.70 7.52
CA ASP A 24 21.76 1.49 6.71
C ASP A 24 20.80 0.61 5.90
N ARG A 25 21.29 -0.52 5.39
CA ARG A 25 20.45 -1.51 4.69
C ARG A 25 19.44 -2.13 5.64
N LEU A 26 19.85 -2.49 6.86
CA LEU A 26 18.95 -3.05 7.87
C LEU A 26 17.87 -2.04 8.29
N VAL A 27 18.23 -0.77 8.46
CA VAL A 27 17.27 0.29 8.77
C VAL A 27 16.27 0.47 7.63
N PHE A 28 16.72 0.45 6.38
CA PHE A 28 15.84 0.51 5.21
C PHE A 28 14.86 -0.67 5.18
N ILE A 29 15.38 -1.90 5.32
CA ILE A 29 14.56 -3.11 5.34
C ILE A 29 13.51 -3.04 6.46
N LYS A 30 13.91 -2.64 7.66
CA LYS A 30 12.99 -2.46 8.80
C LYS A 30 11.88 -1.46 8.47
N LYS A 31 12.21 -0.33 7.83
CA LYS A 31 11.21 0.67 7.42
C LYS A 31 10.21 0.09 6.41
N VAL A 32 10.68 -0.65 5.41
CA VAL A 32 9.81 -1.27 4.39
C VAL A 32 8.87 -2.29 5.04
N TYR A 33 9.38 -3.18 5.90
CA TYR A 33 8.54 -4.15 6.60
C TYR A 33 7.58 -3.50 7.59
N THR A 34 8.00 -2.42 8.27
CA THR A 34 7.11 -1.67 9.17
C THR A 34 5.99 -0.99 8.39
N LEU A 35 6.31 -0.38 7.26
CA LEU A 35 5.32 0.24 6.37
C LEU A 35 4.33 -0.81 5.83
N LEU A 36 4.86 -1.97 5.41
CA LEU A 36 4.05 -3.09 4.95
C LEU A 36 3.11 -3.57 6.06
N ALA A 37 3.63 -3.86 7.26
CA ALA A 37 2.82 -4.31 8.39
C ALA A 37 1.73 -3.29 8.77
N ALA A 38 2.08 -2.00 8.79
CA ALA A 38 1.10 -0.94 9.02
C ALA A 38 0.02 -0.90 7.93
N SER A 39 0.38 -1.11 6.67
CA SER A 39 -0.58 -1.16 5.56
C SER A 39 -1.51 -2.38 5.66
N MET A 40 -0.99 -3.54 6.05
CA MET A 40 -1.80 -4.75 6.28
C MET A 40 -2.79 -4.55 7.42
N ALA A 41 -2.36 -3.96 8.55
CA ALA A 41 -3.25 -3.64 9.66
C ALA A 41 -4.35 -2.65 9.24
N THR A 42 -3.99 -1.65 8.44
CA THR A 42 -4.93 -0.67 7.89
C THR A 42 -5.95 -1.31 6.95
N ALA A 43 -5.51 -2.24 6.09
CA ALA A 43 -6.40 -3.03 5.24
C ALA A 43 -7.37 -3.90 6.07
N ALA A 44 -6.87 -4.54 7.13
CA ALA A 44 -7.68 -5.36 8.02
C ALA A 44 -8.80 -4.55 8.70
N ILE A 45 -8.50 -3.32 9.14
CA ILE A 45 -9.52 -2.41 9.67
C ILE A 45 -10.57 -2.09 8.60
N GLY A 46 -10.16 -1.78 7.37
CA GLY A 46 -11.08 -1.56 6.24
C GLY A 46 -11.99 -2.78 5.99
N ALA A 47 -11.40 -3.97 5.92
CA ALA A 47 -12.12 -5.22 5.72
C ALA A 47 -13.12 -5.54 6.85
N TYR A 48 -12.75 -5.26 8.10
CA TYR A 48 -13.66 -5.40 9.25
C TYR A 48 -14.87 -4.47 9.12
N LEU A 49 -14.64 -3.20 8.77
CA LEU A 49 -15.75 -2.26 8.54
C LEU A 49 -16.64 -2.70 7.36
N GLY A 50 -16.06 -3.28 6.32
CA GLY A 50 -16.76 -3.72 5.11
C GLY A 50 -17.52 -5.05 5.26
N THR A 51 -17.14 -5.90 6.21
CA THR A 51 -17.85 -7.14 6.56
C THR A 51 -18.95 -6.93 7.59
N GLY A 52 -18.83 -5.90 8.44
CA GLY A 52 -19.79 -5.59 9.50
C GLY A 52 -20.67 -4.37 9.18
N PRO A 53 -20.44 -3.22 9.84
CA PRO A 53 -21.39 -2.10 9.86
C PRO A 53 -21.61 -1.43 8.50
N LEU A 54 -20.61 -1.45 7.61
CA LEU A 54 -20.72 -0.82 6.29
C LEU A 54 -21.10 -1.82 5.19
N LEU A 55 -21.31 -3.10 5.51
CA LEU A 55 -21.66 -4.15 4.54
C LEU A 55 -22.79 -3.77 3.57
N PRO A 56 -23.98 -3.29 4.01
CA PRO A 56 -25.06 -2.96 3.08
C PRO A 56 -24.71 -1.78 2.16
N ILE A 57 -23.93 -0.82 2.66
CA ILE A 57 -23.47 0.34 1.89
C ILE A 57 -22.47 -0.11 0.82
N VAL A 58 -21.50 -0.95 1.20
CA VAL A 58 -20.44 -1.44 0.32
C VAL A 58 -21.00 -2.41 -0.72
N ALA A 59 -21.88 -3.32 -0.33
CA ALA A 59 -22.47 -4.32 -1.23
C ALA A 59 -23.43 -3.71 -2.26
N SER A 60 -24.20 -2.69 -1.86
CA SER A 60 -25.13 -1.97 -2.75
C SER A 60 -24.40 -1.00 -3.69
N ASN A 61 -23.36 -0.31 -3.20
CA ASN A 61 -22.64 0.74 -3.95
C ASN A 61 -21.31 0.28 -4.55
N ARG A 62 -21.22 -0.98 -5.01
CA ARG A 62 -19.98 -1.55 -5.58
C ARG A 62 -19.41 -0.73 -6.74
N MET A 63 -20.26 -0.21 -7.61
CA MET A 63 -19.83 0.61 -8.75
C MET A 63 -19.25 1.96 -8.31
N ILE A 64 -19.85 2.59 -7.29
CA ILE A 64 -19.34 3.87 -6.76
C ILE A 64 -17.99 3.66 -6.07
N LEU A 65 -17.83 2.57 -5.31
CA LEU A 65 -16.55 2.20 -4.71
C LEU A 65 -15.48 1.88 -5.75
N PHE A 66 -15.85 1.25 -6.86
CA PHE A 66 -14.92 1.03 -7.97
C PHE A 66 -14.42 2.35 -8.56
N VAL A 67 -15.32 3.29 -8.83
CA VAL A 67 -14.95 4.64 -9.30
C VAL A 67 -14.12 5.40 -8.26
N LEU A 68 -14.45 5.28 -6.97
CA LEU A 68 -13.67 5.85 -5.87
C LEU A 68 -12.23 5.29 -5.87
N MET A 69 -12.06 3.99 -6.13
CA MET A 69 -10.76 3.33 -6.19
C MET A 69 -9.91 3.89 -7.34
N ILE A 70 -10.52 4.09 -8.51
CA ILE A 70 -9.87 4.77 -9.64
C ILE A 70 -9.45 6.20 -9.24
N GLY A 71 -10.35 6.96 -8.60
CA GLY A 71 -10.04 8.30 -8.09
C GLY A 71 -8.87 8.30 -7.09
N LEU A 72 -8.82 7.31 -6.19
CA LEU A 72 -7.74 7.15 -5.22
C LEU A 72 -6.40 6.79 -5.88
N ILE A 73 -6.40 6.04 -6.99
CA ILE A 73 -5.17 5.78 -7.76
C ILE A 73 -4.60 7.08 -8.31
N PHE A 74 -5.45 7.95 -8.90
CA PHE A 74 -5.01 9.26 -9.36
C PHE A 74 -4.52 10.14 -8.21
N PHE A 75 -5.23 10.11 -7.07
CA PHE A 75 -4.81 10.82 -5.86
C PHE A 75 -3.46 10.31 -5.35
N ALA A 76 -3.23 9.01 -5.28
CA ALA A 76 -1.97 8.42 -4.87
C ALA A 76 -0.84 8.79 -5.84
N GLN A 77 -1.10 8.75 -7.14
CA GLN A 77 -0.13 9.16 -8.16
C GLN A 77 0.26 10.64 -8.03
N PHE A 78 -0.70 11.51 -7.70
CA PHE A 78 -0.44 12.92 -7.41
C PHE A 78 0.31 13.12 -6.10
N ALA A 79 -0.06 12.37 -5.05
CA ALA A 79 0.51 12.47 -3.71
C ALA A 79 1.91 11.85 -3.59
N ARG A 80 2.33 10.98 -4.53
CA ARG A 80 3.56 10.18 -4.43
C ARG A 80 4.86 10.98 -4.17
N HIS A 81 4.93 12.23 -4.64
CA HIS A 81 6.12 13.10 -4.49
C HIS A 81 6.03 14.05 -3.28
N LYS A 82 4.88 14.09 -2.58
CA LYS A 82 4.68 15.00 -1.45
C LYS A 82 4.90 14.22 -0.14
N PRO A 83 5.95 14.55 0.65
CA PRO A 83 6.20 13.88 1.91
C PRO A 83 5.00 14.04 2.86
N GLY A 84 4.65 12.98 3.58
CA GLY A 84 3.45 12.90 4.43
C GLY A 84 2.17 12.60 3.64
N LEU A 85 1.87 13.35 2.58
CA LEU A 85 0.66 13.12 1.77
C LEU A 85 0.69 11.76 1.07
N ASN A 86 1.86 11.29 0.63
CA ASN A 86 2.03 9.95 0.08
C ASN A 86 1.60 8.85 1.06
N MET A 87 1.91 9.01 2.35
CA MET A 87 1.51 8.02 3.37
C MET A 87 0.01 8.03 3.59
N ILE A 88 -0.61 9.21 3.66
CA ILE A 88 -2.07 9.31 3.76
C ILE A 88 -2.71 8.66 2.54
N ALA A 89 -2.23 8.96 1.34
CA ALA A 89 -2.76 8.36 0.11
C ALA A 89 -2.61 6.83 0.09
N LEU A 90 -1.45 6.31 0.49
CA LEU A 90 -1.19 4.87 0.60
C LEU A 90 -2.16 4.21 1.59
N PHE A 91 -2.28 4.75 2.79
CA PHE A 91 -3.14 4.18 3.82
C PHE A 91 -4.62 4.30 3.44
N SER A 92 -5.08 5.45 2.95
CA SER A 92 -6.46 5.62 2.49
C SER A 92 -6.82 4.66 1.36
N PHE A 93 -5.95 4.52 0.35
CA PHE A 93 -6.14 3.56 -0.74
C PHE A 93 -6.19 2.11 -0.22
N THR A 94 -5.29 1.78 0.70
CA THR A 94 -5.23 0.45 1.31
C THR A 94 -6.47 0.14 2.16
N THR A 95 -6.96 1.12 2.94
CA THR A 95 -8.21 0.97 3.71
C THR A 95 -9.40 0.75 2.80
N VAL A 96 -9.55 1.57 1.74
CA VAL A 96 -10.67 1.42 0.81
C VAL A 96 -10.59 0.08 0.06
N SER A 97 -9.38 -0.34 -0.32
CA SER A 97 -9.17 -1.67 -0.90
C SER A 97 -9.63 -2.78 0.07
N GLY A 98 -9.24 -2.71 1.34
CA GLY A 98 -9.72 -3.63 2.39
C GLY A 98 -11.24 -3.59 2.55
N LEU A 99 -11.83 -2.39 2.57
CA LEU A 99 -13.28 -2.18 2.67
C LEU A 99 -14.02 -2.85 1.51
N THR A 100 -13.51 -2.75 0.29
CA THR A 100 -14.12 -3.39 -0.89
C THR A 100 -14.02 -4.92 -0.89
N LEU A 101 -13.04 -5.49 -0.19
CA LEU A 101 -12.96 -6.94 0.02
C LEU A 101 -14.01 -7.44 1.03
N GLY A 102 -14.61 -6.55 1.83
CA GLY A 102 -15.55 -6.90 2.89
C GLY A 102 -16.70 -7.84 2.45
N PRO A 103 -17.49 -7.50 1.42
CA PRO A 103 -18.57 -8.38 0.95
C PRO A 103 -18.07 -9.74 0.45
N LEU A 104 -16.86 -9.82 -0.11
CA LEU A 104 -16.27 -11.09 -0.54
C LEU A 104 -15.89 -11.95 0.67
N LEU A 105 -15.28 -11.35 1.70
CA LEU A 105 -14.96 -12.03 2.94
C LEU A 105 -16.22 -12.50 3.69
N TYR A 106 -17.29 -11.69 3.66
CA TYR A 106 -18.59 -12.07 4.21
C TYR A 106 -19.18 -13.29 3.49
N ALA A 107 -19.06 -13.34 2.16
CA ALA A 107 -19.61 -14.44 1.35
C ALA A 107 -18.88 -15.77 1.55
N VAL A 108 -17.55 -15.77 1.71
CA VAL A 108 -16.75 -17.00 1.93
C VAL A 108 -16.76 -17.46 3.39
N GLY A 109 -17.05 -16.55 4.32
CA GLY A 109 -17.08 -16.84 5.74
C GLY A 109 -15.69 -16.81 6.41
N PRO A 110 -15.66 -16.64 7.75
CA PRO A 110 -14.45 -16.32 8.50
C PRO A 110 -13.41 -17.46 8.54
N SER A 111 -13.84 -18.73 8.52
CA SER A 111 -12.93 -19.89 8.56
C SER A 111 -12.08 -19.98 7.29
N ILE A 112 -12.71 -19.86 6.11
CA ILE A 112 -12.03 -19.89 4.81
C ILE A 112 -11.13 -18.66 4.66
N ALA A 113 -11.63 -17.47 5.03
CA ALA A 113 -10.84 -16.24 5.00
C ALA A 113 -9.57 -16.35 5.86
N THR A 114 -9.67 -16.92 7.07
CA THR A 114 -8.54 -17.10 7.98
C THR A 114 -7.52 -18.10 7.44
N GLN A 115 -7.99 -19.22 6.86
CA GLN A 115 -7.11 -20.21 6.23
C GLN A 115 -6.38 -19.63 5.02
N ALA A 116 -7.08 -18.90 4.14
CA ALA A 116 -6.47 -18.27 2.98
C ALA A 116 -5.42 -17.22 3.39
N PHE A 117 -5.72 -16.42 4.43
CA PHE A 117 -4.77 -15.45 4.97
C PHE A 117 -3.53 -16.12 5.57
N ALA A 118 -3.68 -17.20 6.33
CA ALA A 118 -2.56 -17.92 6.94
C ALA A 118 -1.59 -18.55 5.92
N LEU A 119 -2.05 -18.75 4.68
CA LEU A 119 -1.26 -19.32 3.59
C LEU A 119 -0.53 -18.26 2.75
N THR A 120 -0.72 -16.95 3.03
CA THR A 120 -0.15 -15.82 2.26
C THR A 120 0.97 -15.14 3.04
#